data_AF-A0A1H1EI50-F1
#
_entry.id   AF-A0A1H1EI50-F1
#
_cell.length_a   1.000
_cell.length_b   1.000
_cell.length_c   1.000
_cell.angle_alpha   90.00
_cell.angle_beta   90.00
_cell.angle_gamma   90.00
#
_symmetry.space_group_name_H-M   'P 1'
#
loop_
_entity.id
_entity.type
_entity.pdbx_description
1 polymer ?
#
loop_
_entity_poly.entity_id
_entity_poly.type
_entity_poly.pdbx_seq_one_letter_code
_entity_poly.pdbx_strand_id
1 'polypeptide(L)'
;MPSNEERRQAAREKLAKQNERRETDARKRKVKAIGAGVAVVAVAAAVAAYIWVPAGPRAPLRVAAENKYNSLHVTCDFGDRDPAADARKSIASQKQQIAEMRTQIADARKRVPTMPADQRAPLEEQITAAAERADSGERLIGEAEKQLPKLDQLAERNKSLTKPEGKDIPNTGTMTGTITTNAGPIGFELDRSKAPCNVETFATLMQAKYFDGTSCHRETANEAADKKSGLFVLQCGDPSGTGLGGPSWTSPDEAPGFLEPAPGQSNPMQPSQNVIYPAGTIAVANANQQPNPQTGDPGTSNTGSSQFFLVYKDTTLPANYSVIGKTDDAGLTVLQQIAKKGIVPKEGDPAPKPGEPVTDGKPKEPVNIATMKLDE
;
A
#
# COMPACT_ATOMS: atom_id res chain seq x y z
N MET A 1 -22.02 49.04 -76.63
CA MET A 1 -21.09 48.13 -75.93
C MET A 1 -21.86 47.48 -74.79
N PRO A 2 -21.90 46.14 -74.69
CA PRO A 2 -22.69 45.47 -73.65
C PRO A 2 -22.13 45.76 -72.25
N SER A 3 -23.04 45.89 -71.27
CA SER A 3 -22.72 46.30 -69.89
C SER A 3 -21.95 45.21 -69.15
N ASN A 4 -21.27 45.58 -68.05
CA ASN A 4 -20.47 44.67 -67.24
C ASN A 4 -21.32 43.55 -66.58
N GLU A 5 -22.63 43.75 -66.45
CA GLU A 5 -23.58 42.75 -65.93
C GLU A 5 -24.01 41.73 -66.99
N GLU A 6 -24.19 42.16 -68.24
CA GLU A 6 -24.54 41.27 -69.37
C GLU A 6 -23.41 40.26 -69.66
N ARG A 7 -22.15 40.68 -69.46
CA ARG A 7 -20.98 39.79 -69.58
C ARG A 7 -20.91 38.73 -68.47
N ARG A 8 -21.39 39.05 -67.26
CA ARG A 8 -21.46 38.11 -66.13
C ARG A 8 -22.60 37.10 -66.28
N GLN A 9 -23.73 37.50 -66.84
CA GLN A 9 -24.84 36.58 -67.14
C GLN A 9 -24.47 35.62 -68.28
N ALA A 10 -23.87 36.11 -69.37
CA ALA A 10 -23.39 35.26 -70.46
C ALA A 10 -22.29 34.26 -70.01
N ALA A 11 -21.42 34.66 -69.07
CA ALA A 11 -20.41 33.78 -68.49
C ALA A 11 -21.03 32.68 -67.59
N ARG A 12 -22.07 33.01 -66.81
CA ARG A 12 -22.78 32.05 -65.95
C ARG A 12 -23.59 31.05 -66.75
N GLU A 13 -24.24 31.49 -67.82
CA GLU A 13 -25.01 30.60 -68.69
C GLU A 13 -24.10 29.63 -69.46
N LYS A 14 -22.92 30.09 -69.89
CA LYS A 14 -21.90 29.23 -70.52
C LYS A 14 -21.32 28.22 -69.53
N LEU A 15 -21.15 28.59 -68.26
CA LEU A 15 -20.67 27.70 -67.19
C LEU A 15 -21.72 26.63 -66.83
N ALA A 16 -23.00 27.00 -66.75
CA ALA A 16 -24.09 26.07 -66.51
C ALA A 16 -24.21 25.02 -67.64
N LYS A 17 -24.15 25.46 -68.91
CA LYS A 17 -24.14 24.57 -70.08
C LYS A 17 -22.89 23.67 -70.15
N GLN A 18 -21.76 24.10 -69.60
CA GLN A 18 -20.56 23.25 -69.49
C GLN A 18 -20.69 22.21 -68.37
N ASN A 19 -21.30 22.56 -67.23
CA ASN A 19 -21.50 21.63 -66.12
C ASN A 19 -22.53 20.54 -66.46
N GLU A 20 -23.62 20.89 -67.15
CA GLU A 20 -24.65 19.93 -67.55
C GLU A 20 -24.14 18.89 -68.56
N ARG A 21 -23.28 19.31 -69.51
CA ARG A 21 -22.58 18.39 -70.44
C ARG A 21 -21.62 17.45 -69.73
N ARG A 22 -20.91 17.94 -68.70
CA ARG A 22 -20.01 17.10 -67.87
C ARG A 22 -20.79 16.05 -67.07
N GLU A 23 -21.97 16.40 -66.56
CA GLU A 23 -22.81 15.46 -65.81
C GLU A 23 -23.47 14.39 -66.72
N THR A 24 -23.88 14.76 -67.94
CA THR A 24 -24.42 13.80 -68.91
C THR A 24 -23.34 12.85 -69.44
N ASP A 25 -22.11 13.33 -69.67
CA ASP A 25 -20.98 12.46 -70.06
C ASP A 25 -20.52 11.56 -68.91
N ALA A 26 -20.57 12.03 -67.65
CA ALA A 26 -20.28 11.22 -66.47
C ALA A 26 -21.32 10.11 -66.25
N ARG A 27 -22.61 10.38 -66.50
CA ARG A 27 -23.67 9.35 -66.48
C ARG A 27 -23.51 8.33 -67.61
N LYS A 28 -23.17 8.76 -68.83
CA LYS A 28 -22.94 7.85 -69.97
C LYS A 28 -21.71 6.95 -69.77
N ARG A 29 -20.65 7.42 -69.10
CA ARG A 29 -19.49 6.59 -68.73
C ARG A 29 -19.80 5.55 -67.64
N LYS A 30 -20.68 5.87 -66.68
CA LYS A 30 -21.09 4.94 -65.61
C LYS A 30 -21.98 3.79 -66.10
N VAL A 31 -22.77 3.99 -67.17
CA VAL A 31 -23.74 2.99 -67.65
C VAL A 31 -23.11 1.94 -68.59
N LYS A 32 -21.94 2.18 -69.19
CA LYS A 32 -21.24 1.19 -70.07
C LYS A 32 -20.35 0.17 -69.34
N ALA A 33 -20.27 0.21 -68.01
CA ALA A 33 -19.33 -0.62 -67.23
C ALA A 33 -20.01 -1.73 -66.41
N ILE A 34 -21.10 -2.31 -66.90
CA ILE A 34 -21.70 -3.52 -66.29
C ILE A 34 -21.93 -4.55 -67.39
N GLY A 35 -20.95 -5.46 -67.52
CA GLY A 35 -20.99 -6.60 -68.43
C GLY A 35 -20.04 -7.71 -67.95
N ALA A 36 -20.64 -8.72 -67.29
CA ALA A 36 -20.18 -10.09 -67.02
C ALA A 36 -18.70 -10.36 -66.68
N GLY A 37 -18.45 -10.72 -65.41
CA GLY A 37 -17.18 -11.28 -64.95
C GLY A 37 -17.18 -11.57 -63.45
N VAL A 38 -18.03 -12.52 -63.02
CA VAL A 38 -18.11 -13.00 -61.64
C VAL A 38 -16.87 -13.85 -61.31
N ALA A 39 -16.13 -13.48 -60.25
CA ALA A 39 -15.41 -14.37 -59.30
C ALA A 39 -14.02 -13.89 -58.79
N VAL A 40 -13.46 -12.73 -59.18
CA VAL A 40 -12.12 -12.29 -58.66
C VAL A 40 -12.14 -10.95 -57.91
N VAL A 41 -13.27 -10.22 -57.89
CA VAL A 41 -13.31 -8.84 -57.36
C VAL A 41 -13.45 -8.75 -55.83
N ALA A 42 -13.83 -9.82 -55.12
CA ALA A 42 -14.02 -9.76 -53.67
C ALA A 42 -12.71 -9.52 -52.88
N VAL A 43 -11.56 -10.03 -53.37
CA VAL A 43 -10.26 -9.81 -52.70
C VAL A 43 -9.68 -8.43 -53.05
N ALA A 44 -9.84 -7.97 -54.29
CA ALA A 44 -9.39 -6.64 -54.70
C ALA A 44 -10.23 -5.51 -54.06
N ALA A 45 -11.53 -5.73 -53.83
CA ALA A 45 -12.39 -4.79 -53.12
C ALA A 45 -12.03 -4.70 -51.62
N ALA A 46 -11.60 -5.81 -50.99
CA ALA A 46 -11.13 -5.79 -49.61
C ALA A 46 -9.76 -5.08 -49.48
N VAL A 47 -8.84 -5.28 -50.43
CA VAL A 47 -7.54 -4.61 -50.45
C VAL A 47 -7.67 -3.12 -50.83
N ALA A 48 -8.55 -2.77 -51.77
CA ALA A 48 -8.83 -1.38 -52.11
C ALA A 48 -9.61 -0.64 -51.01
N ALA A 49 -10.52 -1.32 -50.28
CA ALA A 49 -11.15 -0.75 -49.09
C ALA A 49 -10.16 -0.56 -47.94
N TYR A 50 -9.17 -1.45 -47.79
CA TYR A 50 -8.09 -1.28 -46.81
C TYR A 50 -7.14 -0.13 -47.17
N ILE A 51 -6.90 0.12 -48.47
CA ILE A 51 -5.97 1.14 -48.98
C ILE A 51 -6.64 2.52 -49.18
N TRP A 52 -7.97 2.59 -49.31
CA TRP A 52 -8.71 3.83 -49.63
C TRP A 52 -9.82 4.20 -48.64
N VAL A 53 -9.77 3.70 -47.40
CA VAL A 53 -10.41 4.43 -46.29
C VAL A 53 -9.51 5.61 -45.97
N PRO A 54 -9.94 6.87 -46.22
CA PRO A 54 -9.17 8.01 -45.78
C PRO A 54 -9.00 7.86 -44.28
N ALA A 55 -7.74 7.96 -43.82
CA ALA A 55 -7.45 8.16 -42.41
C ALA A 55 -8.07 9.50 -42.00
N GLY A 56 -9.38 9.51 -41.73
CA GLY A 56 -9.98 10.46 -40.79
C GLY A 56 -9.21 10.36 -39.48
N PRO A 57 -9.20 11.40 -38.64
CA PRO A 57 -8.21 11.52 -37.59
C PRO A 57 -8.30 10.32 -36.63
N ARG A 58 -7.39 9.35 -36.80
CA ARG A 58 -7.23 8.17 -35.93
C ARG A 58 -6.51 8.53 -34.62
N ALA A 59 -5.90 9.72 -34.57
CA ALA A 59 -5.27 10.29 -33.40
C ALA A 59 -6.25 10.53 -32.23
N PRO A 60 -7.38 11.25 -32.36
CA PRO A 60 -8.27 11.56 -31.24
C PRO A 60 -8.88 10.32 -30.57
N LEU A 61 -9.20 9.24 -31.31
CA LEU A 61 -9.73 8.01 -30.70
C LEU A 61 -8.66 7.20 -29.96
N ARG A 62 -7.44 7.12 -30.50
CA ARG A 62 -6.32 6.47 -29.80
C ARG A 62 -5.92 7.27 -28.56
N VAL A 63 -5.82 8.59 -28.68
CA VAL A 63 -5.55 9.49 -27.55
C VAL A 63 -6.66 9.44 -26.50
N ALA A 64 -7.93 9.38 -26.89
CA ALA A 64 -9.03 9.23 -25.93
C ALA A 64 -9.03 7.86 -25.22
N ALA A 65 -8.73 6.77 -25.94
CA ALA A 65 -8.62 5.43 -25.36
C ALA A 65 -7.39 5.31 -24.44
N GLU A 66 -6.26 5.90 -24.83
CA GLU A 66 -5.03 5.95 -24.04
C GLU A 66 -5.20 6.84 -22.81
N ASN A 67 -5.87 7.98 -22.93
CA ASN A 67 -6.22 8.83 -21.78
C ASN A 67 -7.16 8.12 -20.81
N LYS A 68 -8.16 7.38 -21.32
CA LYS A 68 -9.06 6.58 -20.48
C LYS A 68 -8.31 5.42 -19.81
N TYR A 69 -7.39 4.77 -20.51
CA TYR A 69 -6.57 3.71 -19.97
C TYR A 69 -5.65 4.23 -18.85
N ASN A 70 -4.94 5.33 -19.10
CA ASN A 70 -4.06 5.99 -18.13
C ASN A 70 -4.83 6.56 -16.92
N SER A 71 -6.12 6.88 -17.05
CA SER A 71 -6.95 7.28 -15.90
C SER A 71 -7.37 6.10 -15.02
N LEU A 72 -7.34 4.87 -15.56
CA LEU A 72 -7.81 3.65 -14.88
C LEU A 72 -6.67 2.78 -14.35
N HIS A 73 -5.43 3.17 -14.60
CA HIS A 73 -4.25 2.42 -14.17
C HIS A 73 -3.22 3.35 -13.54
N VAL A 74 -2.43 2.80 -12.63
CA VAL A 74 -1.30 3.47 -12.00
C VAL A 74 -0.02 2.66 -12.18
N THR A 75 1.10 3.35 -12.07
CA THR A 75 2.42 2.71 -11.94
C THR A 75 2.81 2.74 -10.47
N CYS A 76 3.22 1.60 -9.95
CA CYS A 76 3.62 1.39 -8.57
C CYS A 76 5.12 1.09 -8.51
N ASP A 77 5.81 1.72 -7.56
CA ASP A 77 7.21 1.41 -7.27
C ASP A 77 7.29 0.41 -6.11
N PHE A 78 7.69 -0.81 -6.41
CA PHE A 78 7.91 -1.86 -5.42
C PHE A 78 9.41 -1.98 -5.12
N GLY A 79 9.84 -1.29 -4.06
CA GLY A 79 11.23 -1.22 -3.63
C GLY A 79 11.74 -2.57 -3.14
N ASP A 80 13.00 -2.91 -3.40
CA ASP A 80 13.59 -4.15 -2.89
C ASP A 80 13.83 -4.06 -1.38
N ARG A 81 13.65 -5.19 -0.68
CA ARG A 81 13.88 -5.29 0.76
C ARG A 81 14.44 -6.65 1.13
N ASP A 82 15.27 -6.69 2.16
CA ASP A 82 15.69 -7.94 2.81
C ASP A 82 15.42 -7.83 4.32
N PRO A 83 14.28 -8.37 4.80
CA PRO A 83 13.94 -8.29 6.22
C PRO A 83 14.99 -8.90 7.15
N ALA A 84 15.71 -9.93 6.70
CA ALA A 84 16.72 -10.60 7.50
C ALA A 84 18.01 -9.75 7.57
N ALA A 85 18.40 -9.11 6.47
CA ALA A 85 19.51 -8.16 6.47
C ALA A 85 19.17 -6.88 7.27
N ASP A 86 17.95 -6.35 7.12
CA ASP A 86 17.45 -5.19 7.87
C ASP A 86 17.49 -5.45 9.37
N ALA A 87 17.01 -6.62 9.81
CA ALA A 87 17.03 -7.01 11.22
C ALA A 87 18.47 -7.08 11.77
N ARG A 88 19.40 -7.67 11.02
CA ARG A 88 20.82 -7.73 11.40
C ARG A 88 21.44 -6.33 11.51
N LYS A 89 21.15 -5.45 10.56
CA LYS A 89 21.63 -4.06 10.59
C LYS A 89 21.10 -3.30 11.81
N SER A 90 19.80 -3.45 12.10
CA SER A 90 19.17 -2.86 13.28
C SER A 90 19.79 -3.38 14.58
N ILE A 91 19.97 -4.70 14.70
CA ILE A 91 20.63 -5.33 15.86
C ILE A 91 22.05 -4.78 16.04
N ALA A 92 22.84 -4.72 14.97
CA ALA A 92 24.21 -4.19 15.03
C ALA A 92 24.24 -2.72 15.48
N SER A 93 23.34 -1.89 14.94
CA SER A 93 23.21 -0.48 15.33
C SER A 93 22.83 -0.32 16.80
N GLN A 94 21.85 -1.09 17.29
CA GLN A 94 21.45 -1.07 18.70
C GLN A 94 22.58 -1.54 19.62
N LYS A 95 23.34 -2.58 19.24
CA LYS A 95 24.52 -3.03 20.00
C LYS A 95 25.55 -1.91 20.14
N GLN A 96 25.80 -1.16 19.07
CA GLN A 96 26.72 -0.02 19.10
C GLN A 96 26.21 1.08 20.04
N GLN A 97 24.95 1.48 19.93
CA GLN A 97 24.36 2.52 20.79
C GLN A 97 24.42 2.14 22.27
N ILE A 98 24.15 0.87 22.61
CA ILE A 98 24.26 0.39 23.98
C ILE A 98 25.72 0.40 24.45
N ALA A 99 26.67 -0.01 23.63
CA ALA A 99 28.09 0.04 23.99
C ALA A 99 28.56 1.48 24.26
N GLU A 100 28.10 2.45 23.47
CA GLU A 100 28.34 3.88 23.70
C GLU A 100 27.70 4.35 25.01
N MET A 101 26.44 3.98 25.27
CA MET A 101 25.76 4.29 26.53
C MET A 101 26.47 3.68 27.75
N ARG A 102 26.96 2.43 27.66
CA ARG A 102 27.76 1.78 28.72
C ARG A 102 29.05 2.53 29.00
N THR A 103 29.71 3.03 27.95
CA THR A 103 30.91 3.85 28.08
C THR A 103 30.60 5.17 28.80
N GLN A 104 29.52 5.85 28.41
CA GLN A 104 29.07 7.07 29.08
C GLN A 104 28.70 6.85 30.56
N ILE A 105 28.06 5.73 30.88
CA ILE A 105 27.74 5.31 32.26
C ILE A 105 29.03 5.10 33.06
N ALA A 106 30.01 4.39 32.50
CA ALA A 106 31.29 4.15 33.16
C ALA A 106 32.04 5.46 33.45
N ASP A 107 32.05 6.40 32.50
CA ASP A 107 32.70 7.70 32.67
C ASP A 107 31.93 8.63 33.61
N ALA A 108 30.60 8.55 33.65
CA ALA A 108 29.79 9.23 34.65
C ALA A 108 30.11 8.71 36.06
N ARG A 109 30.17 7.38 36.26
CA ARG A 109 30.52 6.75 37.54
C ARG A 109 31.89 7.19 38.07
N LYS A 110 32.89 7.36 37.18
CA LYS A 110 34.22 7.87 37.57
C LYS A 110 34.19 9.32 38.07
N ARG A 111 33.25 10.14 37.61
CA ARG A 111 33.14 11.56 37.99
C ARG A 111 32.45 11.76 39.34
N VAL A 112 31.50 10.90 39.70
CA VAL A 112 30.70 11.00 40.94
C VAL A 112 31.53 11.29 42.21
N PRO A 113 32.66 10.59 42.50
CA PRO A 113 33.43 10.84 43.72
C PRO A 113 34.03 12.25 43.82
N THR A 114 34.25 12.91 42.67
CA THR A 114 34.86 14.24 42.57
C THR A 114 33.85 15.38 42.60
N MET A 115 32.55 15.09 42.58
CA MET A 115 31.49 16.10 42.50
C MET A 115 31.07 16.64 43.88
N PRO A 116 30.48 17.86 43.96
CA PRO A 116 29.80 18.37 45.15
C PRO A 116 28.65 17.45 45.59
N ALA A 117 28.42 17.34 46.91
CA ALA A 117 27.46 16.38 47.47
C ALA A 117 26.01 16.58 46.99
N ASP A 118 25.60 17.84 46.77
CA ASP A 118 24.31 18.26 46.22
C ASP A 118 24.08 17.82 44.77
N GLN A 119 25.16 17.54 44.02
CA GLN A 119 25.11 17.11 42.62
C GLN A 119 25.31 15.60 42.43
N ARG A 120 25.75 14.87 43.47
CA ARG A 120 26.00 13.42 43.39
C ARG A 120 24.71 12.62 43.27
N ALA A 121 23.76 12.83 44.19
CA ALA A 121 22.56 12.00 44.26
C ALA A 121 21.72 12.04 42.96
N PRO A 122 21.47 13.20 42.32
CA PRO A 122 20.75 13.25 41.04
C PRO A 122 21.50 12.54 39.90
N LEU A 123 22.84 12.64 39.87
CA LEU A 123 23.64 11.97 38.84
C LEU A 123 23.67 10.45 39.06
N GLU A 124 23.77 9.98 40.30
CA GLU A 124 23.71 8.56 40.64
C GLU A 124 22.37 7.93 40.25
N GLU A 125 21.26 8.64 40.45
CA GLU A 125 19.93 8.23 39.98
C GLU A 125 19.88 8.12 38.45
N GLN A 126 20.39 9.12 37.74
CA GLN A 126 20.48 9.10 36.27
C GLN A 126 21.35 7.95 35.75
N ILE A 127 22.50 7.70 36.38
CA ILE A 127 23.40 6.59 36.08
C ILE A 127 22.68 5.25 36.25
N THR A 128 21.91 5.10 37.33
CA THR A 128 21.17 3.88 37.63
C THR A 128 20.09 3.64 36.58
N ALA A 129 19.27 4.66 36.30
CA ALA A 129 18.25 4.58 35.25
C ALA A 129 18.86 4.32 33.86
N ALA A 130 20.01 4.90 33.54
CA ALA A 130 20.72 4.62 32.29
C ALA A 130 21.25 3.18 32.22
N ALA A 131 21.77 2.65 33.34
CA ALA A 131 22.22 1.25 33.42
C ALA A 131 21.06 0.27 33.23
N GLU A 132 19.91 0.51 33.87
CA GLU A 132 18.71 -0.31 33.69
C GLU A 132 18.19 -0.27 32.25
N ARG A 133 18.27 0.88 31.57
CA ARG A 133 17.96 0.99 30.13
C ARG A 133 18.93 0.19 29.28
N ALA A 134 20.24 0.24 29.60
CA ALA A 134 21.25 -0.55 28.90
C ALA A 134 21.02 -2.06 29.08
N ASP A 135 20.78 -2.51 30.31
CA ASP A 135 20.46 -3.91 30.62
C ASP A 135 19.20 -4.36 29.88
N SER A 136 18.17 -3.52 29.84
CA SER A 136 16.93 -3.81 29.12
C SER A 136 17.14 -3.87 27.61
N GLY A 137 17.93 -2.95 27.04
CA GLY A 137 18.30 -2.98 25.62
C GLY A 137 19.07 -4.24 25.24
N GLU A 138 20.03 -4.69 26.06
CA GLU A 138 20.79 -5.92 25.80
C GLU A 138 19.87 -7.15 25.79
N ARG A 139 18.89 -7.21 26.71
CA ARG A 139 17.87 -8.27 26.71
C ARG A 139 17.03 -8.28 25.43
N LEU A 140 16.55 -7.10 24.99
CA LEU A 140 15.76 -6.97 23.77
C LEU A 140 16.56 -7.35 22.51
N ILE A 141 17.84 -6.97 22.46
CA ILE A 141 18.74 -7.38 21.39
C ILE A 141 18.89 -8.91 21.36
N GLY A 142 19.13 -9.53 22.52
CA GLY A 142 19.24 -10.98 22.62
C GLY A 142 17.96 -11.69 22.13
N GLU A 143 16.79 -11.13 22.41
CA GLU A 143 15.52 -11.65 21.90
C GLU A 143 15.37 -11.47 20.38
N ALA A 144 15.73 -10.30 19.86
CA ALA A 144 15.74 -10.06 18.41
C ALA A 144 16.69 -11.03 17.67
N GLU A 145 17.85 -11.33 18.25
CA GLU A 145 18.81 -12.29 17.69
C GLU A 145 18.24 -13.71 17.60
N LYS A 146 17.42 -14.14 18.57
CA LYS A 146 16.72 -15.43 18.51
C LYS A 146 15.72 -15.52 17.36
N GLN A 147 15.25 -14.40 16.82
CA GLN A 147 14.31 -14.38 15.69
C GLN A 147 15.01 -14.49 14.33
N LEU A 148 16.32 -14.25 14.24
CA LEU A 148 17.08 -14.29 12.98
C LEU A 148 16.92 -15.61 12.19
N PRO A 149 16.97 -16.81 12.81
CA PRO A 149 16.76 -18.06 12.06
C PRO A 149 15.38 -18.15 11.38
N LYS A 150 14.33 -17.56 11.98
CA LYS A 150 13.00 -17.52 11.35
C LYS A 150 12.96 -16.57 10.17
N LEU A 151 13.70 -15.47 10.23
CA LEU A 151 13.85 -14.53 9.11
C LEU A 151 14.66 -15.15 7.97
N ASP A 152 15.66 -15.97 8.27
CA ASP A 152 16.40 -16.71 7.25
C ASP A 152 15.52 -17.77 6.56
N GLN A 153 14.70 -18.49 7.32
CA GLN A 153 13.68 -19.39 6.74
C GLN A 153 12.68 -18.64 5.85
N LEU A 154 12.28 -17.43 6.27
CA LEU A 154 11.42 -16.57 5.47
C LEU A 154 12.11 -16.14 4.17
N ALA A 155 13.40 -15.77 4.21
CA ALA A 155 14.17 -15.41 3.03
C ALA A 155 14.22 -16.55 2.02
N GLU A 156 14.38 -17.80 2.48
CA GLU A 156 14.30 -18.99 1.60
C GLU A 156 12.91 -19.16 0.99
N ARG A 157 11.83 -18.99 1.78
CA ARG A 157 10.44 -19.03 1.26
C ARG A 157 10.23 -17.97 0.17
N ASN A 158 10.73 -16.75 0.39
CA ASN A 158 10.56 -15.62 -0.53
C ASN A 158 11.24 -15.81 -1.89
N LYS A 159 12.21 -16.73 -2.04
CA LYS A 159 12.84 -17.00 -3.36
C LYS A 159 11.86 -17.51 -4.41
N SER A 160 10.77 -18.14 -3.98
CA SER A 160 9.70 -18.63 -4.85
C SER A 160 8.68 -17.57 -5.24
N LEU A 161 8.77 -16.38 -4.63
CA LEU A 161 7.77 -15.34 -4.71
C LEU A 161 8.20 -14.28 -5.74
N THR A 162 7.32 -13.99 -6.69
CA THR A 162 7.60 -12.99 -7.73
C THR A 162 7.10 -11.62 -7.30
N LYS A 163 7.99 -10.63 -7.31
CA LYS A 163 7.66 -9.22 -7.10
C LYS A 163 6.75 -8.74 -8.24
N PRO A 164 5.67 -7.98 -7.98
CA PRO A 164 4.84 -7.42 -9.05
C PRO A 164 5.65 -6.48 -9.96
N GLU A 165 5.32 -6.44 -11.25
CA GLU A 165 6.01 -5.56 -12.23
C GLU A 165 5.77 -4.07 -11.98
N GLY A 166 4.66 -3.73 -11.32
CA GLY A 166 4.30 -2.35 -10.97
C GLY A 166 3.76 -1.51 -12.13
N LYS A 167 3.55 -2.08 -13.31
CA LYS A 167 2.95 -1.38 -14.46
C LYS A 167 1.51 -1.79 -14.64
N ASP A 168 0.71 -0.86 -15.17
CA ASP A 168 -0.66 -1.14 -15.59
C ASP A 168 -1.54 -1.70 -14.46
N ILE A 169 -1.37 -1.17 -13.24
CA ILE A 169 -2.12 -1.63 -12.07
C ILE A 169 -3.49 -0.96 -12.04
N PRO A 170 -4.62 -1.70 -12.08
CA PRO A 170 -5.94 -1.09 -12.05
C PRO A 170 -6.18 -0.30 -10.76
N ASN A 171 -6.69 0.93 -10.90
CA ASN A 171 -7.00 1.84 -9.78
C ASN A 171 -8.51 1.98 -9.49
N THR A 172 -9.31 1.09 -10.07
CA THR A 172 -10.76 1.03 -9.84
C THR A 172 -11.20 -0.41 -9.67
N GLY A 173 -12.40 -0.59 -9.10
CA GLY A 173 -12.97 -1.90 -8.82
C GLY A 173 -12.62 -2.42 -7.44
N THR A 174 -13.36 -3.45 -7.04
CA THR A 174 -13.22 -4.12 -5.76
C THR A 174 -12.90 -5.60 -5.94
N MET A 175 -12.32 -6.20 -4.91
CA MET A 175 -12.01 -7.64 -4.85
C MET A 175 -12.49 -8.18 -3.52
N THR A 176 -13.34 -9.20 -3.52
CA THR A 176 -13.81 -9.85 -2.29
C THR A 176 -13.06 -11.14 -2.03
N GLY A 177 -13.02 -11.54 -0.76
CA GLY A 177 -12.38 -12.77 -0.36
C GLY A 177 -12.61 -13.08 1.11
N THR A 178 -11.93 -14.13 1.58
CA THR A 178 -12.06 -14.58 2.97
C THR A 178 -10.71 -14.92 3.58
N ILE A 179 -10.48 -14.44 4.81
CA ILE A 179 -9.43 -14.94 5.71
C ILE A 179 -10.06 -16.04 6.57
N THR A 180 -9.68 -17.29 6.32
CA THR A 180 -10.12 -18.43 7.14
C THR A 180 -9.20 -18.57 8.33
N THR A 181 -9.71 -18.37 9.55
CA THR A 181 -8.93 -18.53 10.78
C THR A 181 -9.48 -19.64 11.67
N ASN A 182 -8.69 -20.08 12.65
CA ASN A 182 -9.17 -20.97 13.72
C ASN A 182 -10.20 -20.30 14.66
N ALA A 183 -10.38 -18.98 14.60
CA ALA A 183 -11.40 -18.25 15.34
C ALA A 183 -12.70 -18.03 14.56
N GLY A 184 -12.71 -18.36 13.26
CA GLY A 184 -13.83 -18.15 12.34
C GLY A 184 -13.39 -17.49 11.02
N PRO A 185 -14.26 -17.50 10.00
CA PRO A 185 -14.01 -16.77 8.76
C PRO A 185 -14.14 -15.26 8.96
N ILE A 186 -13.32 -14.48 8.26
CA ILE A 186 -13.39 -13.02 8.19
C ILE A 186 -13.49 -12.67 6.71
N GLY A 187 -14.68 -12.27 6.26
CA GLY A 187 -14.87 -11.79 4.88
C GLY A 187 -14.24 -10.43 4.71
N PHE A 188 -13.75 -10.12 3.51
CA PHE A 188 -13.19 -8.81 3.18
C PHE A 188 -13.57 -8.34 1.78
N GLU A 189 -13.53 -7.02 1.61
CA GLU A 189 -13.63 -6.32 0.33
C GLU A 189 -12.45 -5.34 0.24
N LEU A 190 -11.58 -5.55 -0.75
CA LEU A 190 -10.49 -4.66 -1.11
C LEU A 190 -10.94 -3.64 -2.15
N ASP A 191 -10.49 -2.39 -2.05
CA ASP A 191 -10.89 -1.29 -2.94
C ASP A 191 -9.67 -0.65 -3.60
N ARG A 192 -9.53 -0.90 -4.91
CA ARG A 192 -8.42 -0.40 -5.73
C ARG A 192 -8.41 1.12 -5.86
N SER A 193 -9.53 1.79 -5.61
CA SER A 193 -9.59 3.26 -5.65
C SER A 193 -8.96 3.94 -4.44
N LYS A 194 -8.69 3.17 -3.36
CA LYS A 194 -8.12 3.70 -2.11
C LYS A 194 -6.60 3.55 -2.06
N ALA A 195 -6.10 2.37 -2.44
CA ALA A 195 -4.69 2.02 -2.35
C ALA A 195 -4.32 0.96 -3.43
N PRO A 196 -4.35 1.31 -4.73
CA PRO A 196 -4.16 0.34 -5.81
C PRO A 196 -2.86 -0.47 -5.74
N CYS A 197 -1.74 0.14 -5.35
CA CYS A 197 -0.45 -0.54 -5.27
C CYS A 197 -0.43 -1.57 -4.14
N ASN A 198 -1.04 -1.23 -3.01
CA ASN A 198 -1.17 -2.14 -1.89
C ASN A 198 -2.22 -3.23 -2.15
N VAL A 199 -3.35 -2.93 -2.81
CA VAL A 199 -4.32 -3.97 -3.21
C VAL A 199 -3.68 -4.97 -4.18
N GLU A 200 -2.85 -4.51 -5.12
CA GLU A 200 -2.10 -5.38 -6.02
C GLU A 200 -1.09 -6.27 -5.28
N THR A 201 -0.38 -5.70 -4.30
CA THR A 201 0.53 -6.44 -3.44
C THR A 201 -0.23 -7.59 -2.76
N PHE A 202 -1.40 -7.32 -2.18
CA PHE A 202 -2.20 -8.33 -1.50
C PHE A 202 -2.76 -9.37 -2.47
N ALA A 203 -3.22 -8.98 -3.66
CA ALA A 203 -3.67 -9.92 -4.69
C ALA A 203 -2.55 -10.90 -5.10
N THR A 204 -1.35 -10.37 -5.35
CA THR A 204 -0.15 -11.17 -5.70
C THR A 204 0.21 -12.14 -4.58
N LEU A 205 0.23 -11.66 -3.33
CA LEU A 205 0.57 -12.47 -2.17
C LEU A 205 -0.48 -13.56 -1.90
N MET A 206 -1.77 -13.27 -2.08
CA MET A 206 -2.85 -14.27 -1.97
C MET A 206 -2.75 -15.33 -3.06
N GLN A 207 -2.49 -14.93 -4.31
CA GLN A 207 -2.28 -15.88 -5.42
C GLN A 207 -1.10 -16.83 -5.14
N ALA A 208 -0.04 -16.32 -4.52
CA ALA A 208 1.11 -17.09 -4.10
C ALA A 208 0.92 -17.85 -2.77
N LYS A 209 -0.29 -17.81 -2.17
CA LYS A 209 -0.60 -18.43 -0.86
C LYS A 209 0.35 -17.98 0.25
N TYR A 210 0.77 -16.72 0.21
CA TYR A 210 1.77 -16.17 1.13
C TYR A 210 1.28 -16.15 2.59
N PHE A 211 -0.02 -15.92 2.77
CA PHE A 211 -0.66 -15.81 4.08
C PHE A 211 -1.13 -17.15 4.66
N ASP A 212 -1.14 -18.21 3.86
CA ASP A 212 -1.58 -19.54 4.30
C ASP A 212 -0.63 -20.09 5.36
N GLY A 213 -1.22 -20.67 6.43
CA GLY A 213 -0.49 -21.22 7.57
C GLY A 213 0.24 -20.19 8.45
N THR A 214 -0.06 -18.90 8.30
CA THR A 214 0.57 -17.84 9.10
C THR A 214 -0.21 -17.56 10.38
N SER A 215 0.33 -16.74 11.28
CA SER A 215 -0.34 -16.33 12.53
C SER A 215 -0.40 -14.82 12.66
N CYS A 216 -1.39 -14.33 13.41
CA CYS A 216 -1.44 -12.95 13.83
C CYS A 216 -0.54 -12.78 15.06
N HIS A 217 0.54 -12.02 14.90
CA HIS A 217 1.63 -11.95 15.86
C HIS A 217 1.48 -10.80 16.85
N ARG A 218 0.51 -9.90 16.65
CA ARG A 218 0.28 -8.78 17.55
C ARG A 218 -1.20 -8.41 17.66
N GLU A 219 -1.63 -8.07 18.86
CA GLU A 219 -2.92 -7.49 19.17
C GLU A 219 -2.71 -6.32 20.14
N THR A 220 -3.51 -5.27 20.01
CA THR A 220 -3.44 -4.08 20.86
C THR A 220 -4.80 -3.70 21.38
N ALA A 221 -4.87 -3.27 22.65
CA ALA A 221 -6.06 -2.73 23.29
C ALA A 221 -5.71 -1.44 24.08
N ASN A 222 -4.98 -0.52 23.44
CA ASN A 222 -4.55 0.73 24.08
C ASN A 222 -5.68 1.77 24.01
N GLU A 223 -6.17 2.20 25.16
CA GLU A 223 -7.12 3.32 25.25
C GLU A 223 -6.38 4.57 25.71
N ALA A 224 -6.58 5.69 25.01
CA ALA A 224 -6.01 6.96 25.42
C ALA A 224 -6.66 7.45 26.72
N ALA A 225 -5.94 8.28 27.48
CA ALA A 225 -6.41 8.79 28.77
C ALA A 225 -7.73 9.58 28.69
N ASP A 226 -8.01 10.18 27.53
CA ASP A 226 -9.26 10.91 27.27
C ASP A 226 -10.46 10.00 26.96
N LYS A 227 -10.24 8.69 26.79
CA LYS A 227 -11.20 7.66 26.40
C LYS A 227 -11.94 7.96 25.09
N LYS A 228 -11.37 8.82 24.25
CA LYS A 228 -11.92 9.22 22.95
C LYS A 228 -11.11 8.70 21.77
N SER A 229 -9.90 8.21 22.03
CA SER A 229 -8.99 7.64 21.04
C SER A 229 -8.31 6.38 21.58
N GLY A 230 -7.70 5.60 20.68
CA GLY A 230 -6.99 4.39 21.06
C GLY A 230 -6.48 3.59 19.86
N LEU A 231 -5.81 2.49 20.15
CA LEU A 231 -5.25 1.56 19.18
C LEU A 231 -5.80 0.16 19.47
N PHE A 232 -6.71 -0.30 18.60
CA PHE A 232 -7.52 -1.50 18.76
C PHE A 232 -7.45 -2.38 17.51
N VAL A 233 -6.31 -3.04 17.30
CA VAL A 233 -6.03 -3.77 16.08
C VAL A 233 -5.50 -5.17 16.33
N LEU A 234 -5.79 -6.08 15.41
CA LEU A 234 -5.16 -7.39 15.27
C LEU A 234 -4.24 -7.35 14.04
N GLN A 235 -2.94 -7.53 14.23
CA GLN A 235 -1.92 -7.45 13.19
C GLN A 235 -1.43 -8.84 12.78
N CYS A 236 -1.43 -9.08 11.46
CA CYS A 236 -1.13 -10.35 10.81
C CYS A 236 -0.22 -10.13 9.58
N GLY A 237 0.00 -11.17 8.78
CA GLY A 237 0.69 -11.04 7.48
C GLY A 237 2.21 -11.14 7.51
N ASP A 238 2.79 -11.60 8.62
CA ASP A 238 4.21 -11.98 8.71
C ASP A 238 4.33 -13.51 8.84
N PRO A 239 4.78 -14.22 7.79
CA PRO A 239 4.95 -15.66 7.88
C PRO A 239 6.02 -16.16 8.85
N SER A 240 6.98 -15.31 9.21
CA SER A 240 7.95 -15.66 10.26
C SER A 240 7.33 -15.59 11.66
N GLY A 241 6.22 -14.86 11.81
CA GLY A 241 5.55 -14.59 13.09
C GLY A 241 6.39 -13.73 14.06
N THR A 242 7.42 -13.04 13.56
CA THR A 242 8.36 -12.25 14.35
C THR A 242 7.90 -10.79 14.51
N GLY A 243 7.05 -10.31 13.59
CA GLY A 243 6.71 -8.91 13.40
C GLY A 243 7.75 -8.14 12.55
N LEU A 244 8.87 -8.75 12.21
CA LEU A 244 9.96 -8.13 11.44
C LEU A 244 9.94 -8.57 9.96
N GLY A 245 9.22 -9.64 9.65
CA GLY A 245 9.22 -10.25 8.32
C GLY A 245 8.35 -9.53 7.29
N GLY A 246 8.45 -10.03 6.06
CA GLY A 246 7.70 -9.62 4.89
C GLY A 246 8.29 -10.24 3.62
N PRO A 247 7.70 -9.99 2.45
CA PRO A 247 8.29 -10.37 1.18
C PRO A 247 9.59 -9.57 0.94
N SER A 248 10.36 -9.96 -0.07
CA SER A 248 11.63 -9.28 -0.41
C SER A 248 11.44 -7.95 -1.15
N TRP A 249 10.30 -7.28 -0.94
CA TRP A 249 9.98 -5.98 -1.49
C TRP A 249 9.01 -5.22 -0.58
N THR A 250 8.90 -3.92 -0.80
CA THR A 250 7.91 -3.03 -0.16
C THR A 250 6.92 -2.48 -1.17
N SER A 251 5.80 -1.99 -0.66
CA SER A 251 4.79 -1.21 -1.37
C SER A 251 4.87 0.27 -0.97
N PRO A 252 4.49 1.19 -1.87
CA PRO A 252 4.47 2.61 -1.57
C PRO A 252 3.37 2.93 -0.54
N ASP A 253 3.57 4.00 0.23
CA ASP A 253 2.53 4.54 1.09
C ASP A 253 1.46 5.22 0.23
N GLU A 254 0.20 4.83 0.44
CA GLU A 254 -0.98 5.39 -0.23
C GLU A 254 -1.85 6.03 0.84
N ALA A 255 -1.57 7.31 1.12
CA ALA A 255 -2.14 8.03 2.26
C ALA A 255 -3.69 8.01 2.22
N PRO A 256 -4.36 7.64 3.33
CA PRO A 256 -5.80 7.51 3.38
C PRO A 256 -6.49 8.86 3.62
N GLY A 257 -6.29 9.81 2.70
CA GLY A 257 -6.80 11.19 2.81
C GLY A 257 -8.33 11.34 2.82
N PHE A 258 -9.06 10.23 2.70
CA PHE A 258 -10.51 10.15 2.78
C PHE A 258 -11.02 9.80 4.20
N LEU A 259 -10.13 9.52 5.15
CA LEU A 259 -10.50 9.27 6.54
C LEU A 259 -10.74 10.57 7.31
N GLU A 260 -11.64 10.50 8.28
CA GLU A 260 -11.96 11.64 9.14
C GLU A 260 -10.78 12.00 10.05
N PRO A 261 -10.44 13.30 10.21
CA PRO A 261 -9.46 13.74 11.19
C PRO A 261 -9.85 13.34 12.61
N ALA A 262 -8.85 12.97 13.43
CA ALA A 262 -9.08 12.64 14.82
C ALA A 262 -9.49 13.89 15.65
N PRO A 263 -10.39 13.74 16.64
CA PRO A 263 -10.84 14.86 17.46
C PRO A 263 -9.70 15.54 18.22
N GLY A 264 -9.72 16.87 18.30
CA GLY A 264 -8.78 17.63 19.14
C GLY A 264 -7.37 17.80 18.56
N GLN A 265 -7.10 17.36 17.33
CA GLN A 265 -5.80 17.50 16.68
C GLN A 265 -5.85 18.32 15.39
N SER A 266 -6.32 19.56 15.47
CA SER A 266 -6.15 20.53 14.38
C SER A 266 -4.89 21.37 14.63
N ASN A 267 -3.71 20.79 14.39
CA ASN A 267 -2.49 21.60 14.21
C ASN A 267 -2.17 21.66 12.71
N PRO A 268 -2.39 22.82 12.04
CA PRO A 268 -2.07 22.99 10.62
C PRO A 268 -0.58 22.86 10.28
N MET A 269 0.30 22.88 11.28
CA MET A 269 1.76 22.79 11.10
C MET A 269 2.31 21.37 11.33
N GLN A 270 1.49 20.38 11.69
CA GLN A 270 1.96 18.99 11.82
C GLN A 270 1.59 18.17 10.58
N PRO A 271 2.58 17.64 9.84
CA PRO A 271 2.34 16.85 8.62
C PRO A 271 1.76 15.45 8.88
N SER A 272 1.73 14.99 10.13
CA SER A 272 1.17 13.69 10.53
C SER A 272 -0.09 13.87 11.36
N GLN A 273 -1.13 14.43 10.75
CA GLN A 273 -2.44 14.48 11.42
C GLN A 273 -2.96 13.06 11.64
N ASN A 274 -3.36 12.78 12.87
CA ASN A 274 -4.04 11.54 13.18
C ASN A 274 -5.43 11.55 12.54
N VAL A 275 -5.84 10.41 12.00
CA VAL A 275 -7.16 10.15 11.45
C VAL A 275 -7.81 8.97 12.16
N ILE A 276 -9.11 8.85 12.03
CA ILE A 276 -9.88 7.73 12.56
C ILE A 276 -9.92 6.64 11.48
N TYR A 277 -9.39 5.47 11.82
CA TYR A 277 -9.59 4.22 11.09
C TYR A 277 -10.81 3.51 11.70
N PRO A 278 -11.96 3.46 11.01
CA PRO A 278 -13.18 2.86 11.56
C PRO A 278 -13.03 1.36 11.82
N ALA A 279 -13.80 0.82 12.76
CA ALA A 279 -13.95 -0.62 12.95
C ALA A 279 -14.28 -1.34 11.62
N GLY A 280 -13.63 -2.46 11.38
CA GLY A 280 -13.68 -3.23 10.13
C GLY A 280 -12.62 -2.81 9.10
N THR A 281 -11.89 -1.71 9.31
CA THR A 281 -10.84 -1.28 8.37
C THR A 281 -9.70 -2.30 8.27
N ILE A 282 -9.21 -2.53 7.05
CA ILE A 282 -8.01 -3.31 6.75
C ILE A 282 -6.96 -2.35 6.19
N ALA A 283 -5.81 -2.24 6.88
CA ALA A 283 -4.74 -1.35 6.47
C ALA A 283 -3.37 -2.03 6.56
N VAL A 284 -2.46 -1.60 5.68
CA VAL A 284 -1.10 -2.15 5.57
C VAL A 284 -0.25 -1.59 6.68
N ALA A 285 0.39 -2.46 7.46
CA ALA A 285 1.36 -2.08 8.47
C ALA A 285 2.67 -1.68 7.79
N ASN A 286 3.34 -0.67 8.33
CA ASN A 286 4.64 -0.20 7.87
C ASN A 286 5.58 0.05 9.07
N ALA A 287 6.86 0.24 8.77
CA ALA A 287 7.91 0.58 9.71
C ALA A 287 8.54 1.94 9.37
N ASN A 288 7.71 2.88 8.87
CA ASN A 288 8.16 4.21 8.48
C ASN A 288 8.76 4.95 9.69
N GLN A 289 9.87 5.65 9.46
CA GLN A 289 10.53 6.45 10.48
C GLN A 289 10.45 7.92 10.11
N GLN A 290 10.06 8.75 11.07
CA GLN A 290 10.05 10.20 10.86
C GLN A 290 11.49 10.70 10.71
N PRO A 291 11.71 11.72 9.86
CA PRO A 291 12.99 12.40 9.80
C PRO A 291 13.38 12.94 11.18
N ASN A 292 14.67 12.88 11.52
CA ASN A 292 15.24 13.44 12.74
C ASN A 292 16.21 14.57 12.38
N PRO A 293 15.76 15.85 12.45
CA PRO A 293 16.60 17.01 12.14
C PRO A 293 17.83 17.14 13.03
N GLN A 294 17.80 16.62 14.26
CA GLN A 294 18.88 16.71 15.24
C GLN A 294 20.04 15.77 14.88
N THR A 295 19.75 14.62 14.27
CA THR A 295 20.76 13.66 13.82
C THR A 295 21.06 13.77 12.32
N GLY A 296 20.24 14.53 11.58
CA GLY A 296 20.29 14.58 10.11
C GLY A 296 19.74 13.32 9.44
N ASP A 297 19.02 12.47 10.18
CA ASP A 297 18.38 11.27 9.63
C ASP A 297 17.20 11.69 8.73
N PRO A 298 17.21 11.34 7.43
CA PRO A 298 16.12 11.69 6.53
C PRO A 298 14.82 10.93 6.82
N GLY A 299 14.83 9.93 7.70
CA GLY A 299 13.69 9.05 7.94
C GLY A 299 13.52 8.00 6.83
N THR A 300 12.48 7.19 6.96
CA THR A 300 12.13 6.14 6.00
C THR A 300 10.63 6.14 5.74
N SER A 301 10.26 5.98 4.46
CA SER A 301 8.89 5.88 3.97
C SER A 301 8.77 4.69 3.02
N ASN A 302 7.55 4.34 2.61
CA ASN A 302 7.27 3.25 1.66
C ASN A 302 7.81 1.90 2.15
N THR A 303 7.60 1.61 3.45
CA THR A 303 8.06 0.37 4.09
C THR A 303 6.96 -0.66 4.29
N GLY A 304 5.73 -0.35 3.86
CA GLY A 304 4.62 -1.30 3.84
C GLY A 304 4.92 -2.52 2.98
N SER A 305 4.31 -3.67 3.26
CA SER A 305 4.47 -4.86 2.42
C SER A 305 3.31 -5.85 2.61
N SER A 306 3.54 -6.98 3.28
CA SER A 306 2.54 -8.03 3.51
C SER A 306 1.84 -7.92 4.86
N GLN A 307 2.45 -7.25 5.84
CA GLN A 307 1.83 -7.12 7.14
C GLN A 307 0.64 -6.17 7.06
N PHE A 308 -0.45 -6.54 7.69
CA PHE A 308 -1.66 -5.74 7.77
C PHE A 308 -2.25 -5.81 9.15
N PHE A 309 -3.08 -4.84 9.48
CA PHE A 309 -3.87 -4.85 10.69
C PHE A 309 -5.36 -4.71 10.39
N LEU A 310 -6.13 -5.44 11.18
CA LEU A 310 -7.59 -5.48 11.17
C LEU A 310 -8.09 -4.68 12.36
N VAL A 311 -8.83 -3.60 12.09
CA VAL A 311 -9.33 -2.70 13.13
C VAL A 311 -10.61 -3.28 13.73
N TYR A 312 -10.61 -3.63 15.02
CA TYR A 312 -11.78 -4.25 15.67
C TYR A 312 -12.64 -3.25 16.47
N LYS A 313 -12.11 -2.06 16.71
CA LYS A 313 -12.76 -0.87 17.28
C LYS A 313 -12.08 0.37 16.69
N ASP A 314 -12.83 1.45 16.50
CA ASP A 314 -12.32 2.72 15.95
C ASP A 314 -10.96 3.09 16.54
N THR A 315 -9.98 3.27 15.66
CA THR A 315 -8.59 3.41 16.00
C THR A 315 -8.07 4.75 15.49
N THR A 316 -7.28 5.44 16.31
CA THR A 316 -6.66 6.72 15.95
C THR A 316 -5.18 6.49 15.67
N LEU A 317 -4.76 6.76 14.44
CA LEU A 317 -3.38 6.60 13.98
C LEU A 317 -3.00 7.73 13.03
N PRO A 318 -1.70 8.00 12.84
CA PRO A 318 -1.24 8.91 11.79
C PRO A 318 -1.77 8.48 10.41
N ALA A 319 -2.10 9.45 9.55
CA ALA A 319 -2.60 9.20 8.20
C ALA A 319 -1.52 8.71 7.21
N ASN A 320 -0.73 7.70 7.60
CA ASN A 320 0.35 7.14 6.81
C ASN A 320 0.27 5.61 6.65
N TYR A 321 -0.84 4.98 7.05
CA TYR A 321 -1.10 3.56 6.77
C TYR A 321 -2.11 3.43 5.62
N SER A 322 -1.71 2.75 4.55
CA SER A 322 -2.55 2.52 3.37
C SER A 322 -3.77 1.68 3.72
N VAL A 323 -4.97 2.22 3.54
CA VAL A 323 -6.23 1.48 3.70
C VAL A 323 -6.55 0.75 2.41
N ILE A 324 -6.53 -0.58 2.46
CA ILE A 324 -6.74 -1.43 1.28
C ILE A 324 -8.17 -1.94 1.17
N GLY A 325 -8.95 -1.88 2.25
CA GLY A 325 -10.30 -2.43 2.26
C GLY A 325 -10.94 -2.46 3.63
N LYS A 326 -11.99 -3.27 3.74
CA LYS A 326 -12.76 -3.49 4.97
C LYS A 326 -13.16 -4.96 5.12
N THR A 327 -13.43 -5.38 6.34
CA THR A 327 -14.10 -6.63 6.63
C THR A 327 -15.61 -6.51 6.41
N ASP A 328 -16.29 -7.65 6.29
CA ASP A 328 -17.73 -7.72 6.49
C ASP A 328 -18.11 -7.64 7.99
N ASP A 329 -19.41 -7.50 8.28
CA ASP A 329 -19.92 -7.37 9.65
C ASP A 329 -19.71 -8.65 10.48
N ALA A 330 -19.79 -9.81 9.83
CA ALA A 330 -19.52 -11.10 10.46
C ALA A 330 -18.04 -11.23 10.85
N GLY A 331 -17.13 -10.85 9.98
CA GLY A 331 -15.70 -10.79 10.23
C GLY A 331 -15.34 -9.80 11.33
N LEU A 332 -15.95 -8.61 11.35
CA LEU A 332 -15.79 -7.67 12.46
C LEU A 332 -16.24 -8.27 13.80
N THR A 333 -17.34 -9.02 13.80
CA THR A 333 -17.79 -9.74 15.00
C THR A 333 -16.74 -10.76 15.47
N VAL A 334 -16.15 -11.53 14.55
CA VAL A 334 -15.05 -12.48 14.87
C VAL A 334 -13.87 -11.75 15.48
N LEU A 335 -13.44 -10.62 14.91
CA LEU A 335 -12.35 -9.79 15.42
C LEU A 335 -12.62 -9.30 16.84
N GLN A 336 -13.84 -8.85 17.12
CA GLN A 336 -14.22 -8.41 18.47
C GLN A 336 -14.27 -9.58 19.46
N GLN A 337 -14.57 -10.80 19.03
CA GLN A 337 -14.50 -11.98 19.90
C GLN A 337 -13.07 -12.43 20.18
N ILE A 338 -12.16 -12.30 19.20
CA ILE A 338 -10.73 -12.48 19.42
C ILE A 338 -10.27 -11.50 20.51
N ALA A 339 -10.57 -10.21 20.33
CA ALA A 339 -10.12 -9.17 21.25
C ALA A 339 -10.62 -9.34 22.70
N LYS A 340 -11.84 -9.84 22.88
CA LYS A 340 -12.41 -10.12 24.21
C LYS A 340 -11.66 -11.21 24.99
N LYS A 341 -10.91 -12.08 24.31
CA LYS A 341 -10.12 -13.13 24.98
C LYS A 341 -8.88 -12.57 25.67
N GLY A 342 -8.41 -11.40 25.23
CA GLY A 342 -7.33 -10.65 25.84
C GLY A 342 -5.96 -10.90 25.19
N ILE A 343 -4.95 -10.25 25.75
CA ILE A 343 -3.60 -10.15 25.19
C ILE A 343 -2.59 -10.74 26.17
N VAL A 344 -1.56 -11.40 25.65
CA VAL A 344 -0.37 -11.85 26.39
C VAL A 344 0.79 -10.92 26.03
N PRO A 345 1.51 -10.33 27.01
CA PRO A 345 2.59 -9.38 26.74
C PRO A 345 3.71 -10.03 25.94
N LYS A 346 4.50 -9.23 25.21
CA LYS A 346 5.65 -9.78 24.49
C LYS A 346 6.70 -10.25 25.48
N GLU A 347 7.42 -11.29 25.11
CA GLU A 347 8.56 -11.74 25.90
C GLU A 347 9.60 -10.62 26.00
N GLY A 348 10.01 -10.30 27.22
CA GLY A 348 10.94 -9.20 27.49
C GLY A 348 10.28 -7.86 27.84
N ASP A 349 8.97 -7.68 27.59
CA ASP A 349 8.25 -6.51 28.06
C ASP A 349 8.15 -6.52 29.60
N PRO A 350 8.19 -5.34 30.25
CA PRO A 350 7.86 -5.25 31.66
C PRO A 350 6.49 -5.83 31.94
N ALA A 351 6.35 -6.60 33.03
CA ALA A 351 5.04 -7.02 33.48
C ALA A 351 4.15 -5.78 33.73
N PRO A 352 2.86 -5.83 33.36
CA PRO A 352 1.94 -4.75 33.70
C PRO A 352 1.88 -4.58 35.22
N LYS A 353 1.61 -3.36 35.68
CA LYS A 353 1.44 -3.12 37.12
C LYS A 353 0.25 -3.93 37.65
N PRO A 354 0.25 -4.31 38.94
CA PRO A 354 -0.89 -5.01 39.53
C PRO A 354 -2.21 -4.24 39.29
N GLY A 355 -3.16 -4.88 38.61
CA GLY A 355 -4.47 -4.31 38.30
C GLY A 355 -4.56 -3.55 36.96
N GLU A 356 -3.45 -3.36 36.23
CA GLU A 356 -3.48 -2.78 34.88
C GLU A 356 -3.63 -3.89 33.81
N PRO A 357 -4.47 -3.68 32.77
CA PRO A 357 -4.60 -4.65 31.69
C PRO A 357 -3.37 -4.67 30.80
N VAL A 358 -3.11 -5.81 30.16
CA VAL A 358 -2.16 -5.91 29.06
C VAL A 358 -2.80 -5.31 27.81
N THR A 359 -2.13 -4.35 27.18
CA THR A 359 -2.68 -3.58 26.06
C THR A 359 -1.90 -3.70 24.75
N ASP A 360 -0.77 -4.41 24.73
CA ASP A 360 0.00 -4.75 23.52
C ASP A 360 0.69 -6.10 23.76
N GLY A 361 0.74 -6.93 22.73
CA GLY A 361 1.28 -8.27 22.84
C GLY A 361 0.72 -9.19 21.78
N LYS A 362 0.72 -10.50 22.04
CA LYS A 362 0.09 -11.51 21.19
C LYS A 362 -1.36 -11.74 21.63
N PRO A 363 -2.26 -12.14 20.70
CA PRO A 363 -3.56 -12.69 21.10
C PRO A 363 -3.39 -13.79 22.14
N LYS A 364 -4.18 -13.75 23.23
CA LYS A 364 -4.10 -14.76 24.29
C LYS A 364 -4.43 -16.16 23.79
N GLU A 365 -5.42 -16.25 22.92
CA GLU A 365 -5.65 -17.44 22.12
C GLU A 365 -5.05 -17.23 20.73
N PRO A 366 -4.09 -18.08 20.29
CA PRO A 366 -3.44 -17.91 18.99
C PRO A 366 -4.45 -17.82 17.85
N VAL A 367 -4.31 -16.81 17.00
CA VAL A 367 -5.08 -16.65 15.77
C VAL A 367 -4.22 -17.07 14.60
N ASN A 368 -4.56 -18.18 13.98
CA ASN A 368 -3.85 -18.75 12.83
C ASN A 368 -4.71 -18.61 11.58
N ILE A 369 -4.11 -18.12 10.50
CA ILE A 369 -4.70 -18.03 9.17
C ILE A 369 -4.46 -19.39 8.50
N ALA A 370 -5.53 -20.16 8.32
CA ALA A 370 -5.48 -21.38 7.53
C ALA A 370 -5.26 -21.04 6.06
N THR A 371 -6.08 -20.13 5.52
CA THR A 371 -5.95 -19.59 4.16
C THR A 371 -6.41 -18.15 4.08
N MET A 372 -5.83 -17.36 3.18
CA MET A 372 -6.38 -16.07 2.77
C MET A 372 -6.42 -16.00 1.25
N LYS A 373 -7.63 -15.91 0.68
CA LYS A 373 -7.83 -15.96 -0.77
C LYS A 373 -8.97 -15.07 -1.21
N LEU A 374 -8.92 -14.68 -2.48
CA LEU A 374 -10.03 -14.05 -3.19
C LEU A 374 -11.15 -15.09 -3.45
N ASP A 375 -12.38 -14.61 -3.52
CA ASP A 375 -13.52 -15.42 -3.96
C ASP A 375 -13.38 -15.74 -5.46
N GLU A 376 -13.86 -16.91 -5.86
CA GLU A 376 -13.80 -17.41 -7.25
C GLU A 376 -14.87 -16.82 -8.17
#